data_AF-A0A0F6YN80-F1
#
_entry.id   AF-A0A0F6YN80-F1
#
_cell.length_a   1.000
_cell.length_b   1.000
_cell.length_c   1.000
_cell.angle_alpha   90.00
_cell.angle_beta   90.00
_cell.angle_gamma   90.00
#
_symmetry.space_group_name_H-M   'P 1'
#
loop_
_entity.id
_entity.type
_entity.pdbx_description
1 polymer ?
#
loop_
_entity_poly.entity_id
_entity_poly.type
_entity_poly.pdbx_seq_one_letter_code
_entity_poly.pdbx_strand_id
1 'polypeptide(L)'
;MLALGCGPSEAETRLFVVVASDLGAPPIARIVARTLDADGTPLDEATLPVEPDAGGFALPLSFVVVPASPDAPVRVEIEGRDARGEAIVVRRARTTVPRGTTRVVHVLLEGCCTGSGCTGESTCIGGQCLPEDVESLPLDDDTRGGELVLDASFPSCSQLDGGMDMDASMPNDAAPIDAPTPIDARPTSTCPSETCVCASTCQCAADATCAWTGERGTLECGQRSRCIADAGDSTSVRCDRTTQCAVTLGASSSAHCDRATCDIDVGSSSSVTCIDRAACDITCRDTCNVDCRGATSCWLRCEASGRSEMVDGTAQCP
;
A
#
# COMPACT_ATOMS: atom_id res chain seq x y z
N MET A 1 28.79 -21.10 43.97
CA MET A 1 27.78 -21.45 42.95
C MET A 1 26.79 -20.30 42.91
N LEU A 2 27.05 -19.33 42.04
CA LEU A 2 26.21 -18.13 41.88
C LEU A 2 25.05 -18.51 40.98
N ALA A 3 23.82 -18.47 41.50
CA ALA A 3 22.62 -18.62 40.71
C ALA A 3 22.45 -17.36 39.87
N LEU A 4 22.81 -17.44 38.59
CA LEU A 4 22.39 -16.47 37.57
C LEU A 4 20.88 -16.62 37.42
N GLY A 5 20.13 -15.74 38.08
CA GLY A 5 18.68 -15.70 37.97
C GLY A 5 18.27 -15.26 36.57
N CYS A 6 17.50 -16.10 35.88
CA CYS A 6 16.67 -15.69 34.76
C CYS A 6 15.58 -14.75 35.27
N GLY A 7 15.95 -13.51 35.60
CA GLY A 7 14.97 -12.45 35.78
C GLY A 7 14.22 -12.27 34.46
N PRO A 8 12.93 -11.90 34.49
CA PRO A 8 12.24 -11.52 33.27
C PRO A 8 13.07 -10.44 32.58
N SER A 9 13.51 -10.71 31.36
CA SER A 9 14.16 -9.69 30.53
C SER A 9 13.16 -8.55 30.45
N GLU A 10 13.53 -7.36 30.92
CA GLU A 10 12.71 -6.18 30.70
C GLU A 10 12.42 -6.11 29.20
N ALA A 11 11.15 -5.93 28.85
CA ALA A 11 10.76 -5.83 27.45
C ALA A 11 11.57 -4.69 26.82
N GLU A 12 12.20 -4.95 25.68
CA GLU A 12 13.03 -3.97 25.02
C GLU A 12 12.14 -2.84 24.46
N THR A 13 12.55 -1.59 24.64
CA THR A 13 11.81 -0.44 24.13
C THR A 13 12.20 -0.21 22.68
N ARG A 14 11.25 -0.31 21.74
CA ARG A 14 11.52 -0.24 20.30
C ARG A 14 10.51 0.64 19.58
N LEU A 15 10.99 1.38 18.58
CA LEU A 15 10.16 2.16 17.65
C LEU A 15 10.36 1.63 16.24
N PHE A 16 9.29 1.13 15.62
CA PHE A 16 9.25 0.82 14.21
C PHE A 16 8.90 2.08 13.43
N VAL A 17 9.69 2.40 12.42
CA VAL A 17 9.41 3.50 11.49
C VAL A 17 9.05 2.88 10.16
N VAL A 18 7.83 3.11 9.70
CA VAL A 18 7.35 2.67 8.39
C VAL A 18 7.35 3.86 7.46
N VAL A 19 8.15 3.79 6.38
CA VAL A 19 8.28 4.86 5.39
C VAL A 19 7.54 4.46 4.14
N ALA A 20 6.64 5.32 3.69
CA ALA A 20 5.91 5.22 2.44
C ALA A 20 6.12 6.45 1.58
N SER A 21 5.70 6.39 0.31
CA SER A 21 5.81 7.51 -0.63
C SER A 21 4.68 7.46 -1.65
N ASP A 22 4.11 8.63 -1.97
CA ASP A 22 3.19 8.81 -3.11
C ASP A 22 3.91 9.37 -4.36
N LEU A 23 5.19 9.70 -4.24
CA LEU A 23 6.06 10.06 -5.35
C LEU A 23 6.22 8.83 -6.28
N GLY A 24 5.38 8.71 -7.31
CA GLY A 24 5.30 7.54 -8.20
C GLY A 24 6.64 7.14 -8.84
N ALA A 25 6.86 5.87 -9.20
CA ALA A 25 8.20 5.32 -9.44
C ALA A 25 8.96 5.79 -10.71
N PRO A 26 10.27 6.15 -10.63
CA PRO A 26 10.95 6.61 -9.41
C PRO A 26 11.64 7.98 -9.58
N PRO A 27 11.21 8.99 -8.81
CA PRO A 27 12.02 10.15 -8.45
C PRO A 27 12.88 9.86 -7.20
N ILE A 28 12.52 8.88 -6.35
CA ILE A 28 13.32 8.47 -5.18
C ILE A 28 14.18 7.26 -5.56
N ALA A 29 15.50 7.41 -5.43
CA ALA A 29 16.47 6.33 -5.57
C ALA A 29 16.99 5.82 -4.22
N ARG A 30 16.92 6.64 -3.16
CA ARG A 30 17.42 6.28 -1.80
C ARG A 30 16.60 6.95 -0.71
N ILE A 31 16.46 6.27 0.41
CA ILE A 31 15.98 6.84 1.67
C ILE A 31 17.18 7.03 2.59
N VAL A 32 17.33 8.22 3.18
CA VAL A 32 18.25 8.46 4.29
C VAL A 32 17.41 8.70 5.54
N ALA A 33 17.55 7.81 6.52
CA ALA A 33 16.87 7.91 7.80
C ALA A 33 17.87 8.27 8.88
N ARG A 34 17.63 9.38 9.58
CA ARG A 34 18.42 9.81 10.74
C ARG A 34 17.56 9.74 11.99
N THR A 35 18.11 9.15 13.03
CA THR A 35 17.56 9.28 14.38
C THR A 35 18.32 10.40 15.08
N LEU A 36 17.58 11.35 15.65
CA LEU A 36 18.11 12.49 16.38
C LEU A 36 17.63 12.44 17.83
N ASP A 37 18.45 12.92 18.76
CA ASP A 37 18.00 13.17 20.14
C ASP A 37 17.17 14.45 20.25
N ALA A 38 16.76 14.79 21.48
CA ALA A 38 15.95 15.98 21.78
C ALA A 38 16.64 17.30 21.39
N ASP A 39 17.97 17.33 21.35
CA ASP A 39 18.77 18.52 21.01
C ASP A 39 19.07 18.58 19.50
N GLY A 40 18.61 17.59 18.73
CA GLY A 40 18.87 17.48 17.29
C GLY A 40 20.24 16.86 16.96
N THR A 41 20.91 16.25 17.93
CA THR A 41 22.17 15.54 17.70
C THR A 41 21.87 14.20 17.04
N PRO A 42 22.56 13.85 15.93
CA PRO A 42 22.37 12.55 15.30
C PRO A 42 22.86 11.42 16.21
N LEU A 43 21.96 10.48 16.49
CA LEU A 43 22.21 9.25 17.22
C LEU A 43 22.57 8.10 16.27
N ASP A 44 21.88 8.02 15.13
CA ASP A 44 22.09 6.98 14.12
C ASP A 44 21.69 7.48 12.72
N GLU A 45 22.30 6.90 11.68
CA GLU A 45 21.99 7.19 10.28
C GLU A 45 22.01 5.91 9.45
N ALA A 46 20.92 5.66 8.72
CA ALA A 46 20.80 4.58 7.76
C ALA A 46 20.54 5.13 6.35
N THR A 47 21.22 4.57 5.35
CA THR A 47 20.93 4.83 3.94
C THR A 47 20.44 3.55 3.28
N LEU A 48 19.22 3.60 2.74
CA LEU A 48 18.51 2.46 2.17
C LEU A 48 18.30 2.71 0.66
N PRO A 49 18.88 1.89 -0.24
CA PRO A 49 18.61 2.02 -1.67
C PRO A 49 17.17 1.61 -1.99
N VAL A 50 16.49 2.40 -2.81
CA VAL A 50 15.15 2.10 -3.32
C VAL A 50 15.30 1.65 -4.77
N GLU A 51 15.30 0.34 -5.01
CA GLU A 51 15.41 -0.23 -6.35
C GLU A 51 14.44 -1.40 -6.49
N PRO A 52 13.33 -1.24 -7.24
CA PRO A 52 12.31 -2.29 -7.37
C PRO A 52 12.80 -3.54 -8.12
N ASP A 53 13.90 -3.44 -8.89
CA ASP A 53 14.35 -4.47 -9.82
C ASP A 53 15.75 -5.06 -9.54
N ALA A 54 16.56 -4.41 -8.71
CA ALA A 54 17.99 -4.71 -8.56
C ALA A 54 18.38 -5.16 -7.13
N GLY A 55 17.40 -5.59 -6.34
CA GLY A 55 17.61 -6.02 -4.95
C GLY A 55 17.67 -4.88 -3.94
N GLY A 56 17.23 -3.68 -4.33
CA GLY A 56 16.92 -2.61 -3.39
C GLY A 56 15.57 -2.81 -2.71
N PHE A 57 15.23 -1.91 -1.79
CA PHE A 57 13.97 -1.97 -1.06
C PHE A 57 12.84 -1.41 -1.93
N ALA A 58 11.67 -2.05 -1.88
CA ALA A 58 10.42 -1.45 -2.34
C ALA A 58 9.83 -0.60 -1.20
N LEU A 59 9.11 0.47 -1.55
CA LEU A 59 8.27 1.17 -0.59
C LEU A 59 6.88 0.51 -0.55
N PRO A 60 6.24 0.43 0.63
CA PRO A 60 6.73 0.90 1.93
C PRO A 60 7.89 0.05 2.49
N LEU A 61 8.82 0.69 3.20
CA LEU A 61 9.91 0.03 3.92
C LEU A 61 9.78 0.28 5.42
N SER A 62 10.35 -0.59 6.25
CA SER A 62 10.38 -0.40 7.70
C SER A 62 11.77 -0.64 8.28
N PHE A 63 12.07 0.07 9.37
CA PHE A 63 13.28 -0.15 10.16
C PHE A 63 13.02 0.14 11.64
N VAL A 64 13.92 -0.35 12.50
CA VAL A 64 13.79 -0.24 13.96
C VAL A 64 14.74 0.83 14.49
N VAL A 65 14.21 1.69 15.34
CA VAL A 65 14.93 2.66 16.14
C VAL A 65 14.86 2.22 17.61
N VAL A 66 16.01 2.18 18.28
CA VAL A 66 16.10 1.93 19.72
C VAL A 66 16.32 3.28 20.42
N PRO A 67 15.34 3.81 21.17
CA PRO A 67 15.49 5.08 21.86
C PRO A 67 16.68 5.06 22.84
N ALA A 68 17.46 6.14 22.88
CA ALA A 68 18.59 6.26 23.80
C ALA A 68 18.17 6.23 25.28
N SER A 69 16.98 6.75 25.58
CA SER A 69 16.32 6.62 26.88
C SER A 69 14.85 6.28 26.67
N PRO A 70 14.28 5.36 27.47
CA PRO A 70 12.84 5.19 27.49
C PRO A 70 12.16 6.51 27.91
N ASP A 71 10.95 6.74 27.41
CA ASP A 71 10.11 7.91 27.70
C ASP A 71 10.67 9.27 27.22
N ALA A 72 11.89 9.32 26.68
CA ALA A 72 12.45 10.50 26.05
C ALA A 72 11.88 10.69 24.64
N PRO A 73 11.75 11.94 24.15
CA PRO A 73 11.37 12.18 22.77
C PRO A 73 12.44 11.65 21.83
N VAL A 74 12.00 10.95 20.79
CA VAL A 74 12.81 10.48 19.66
C VAL A 74 12.39 11.29 18.46
N ARG A 75 13.35 11.88 17.76
CA ARG A 75 13.11 12.56 16.49
C ARG A 75 13.70 11.73 15.36
N VAL A 76 12.92 11.53 14.32
CA VAL A 76 13.33 10.80 13.12
C VAL A 76 13.21 11.76 11.93
N GLU A 77 14.28 11.87 11.15
CA GLU A 77 14.30 12.63 9.89
C GLU A 77 14.47 11.66 8.74
N ILE A 78 13.51 11.66 7.80
CA ILE A 78 13.49 10.81 6.61
C ILE A 78 13.66 11.71 5.39
N GLU A 79 14.70 11.45 4.61
CA GLU A 79 14.94 12.12 3.34
C GLU A 79 14.72 11.14 2.18
N GLY A 80 13.85 11.50 1.25
CA GLY A 80 13.80 10.87 -0.08
C GLY A 80 14.81 11.57 -0.99
N ARG A 81 15.78 10.82 -1.51
CA ARG A 81 16.83 11.34 -2.41
C ARG A 81 16.71 10.77 -3.81
N ASP A 82 17.00 11.60 -4.81
CA ASP A 82 17.00 11.20 -6.22
C ASP A 82 18.26 10.40 -6.61
N ALA A 83 18.35 10.00 -7.88
CA ALA A 83 19.50 9.26 -8.41
C ALA A 83 20.83 10.03 -8.34
N ARG A 84 20.78 11.37 -8.24
CA ARG A 84 21.96 12.24 -8.08
C ARG A 84 22.35 12.40 -6.60
N GLY A 85 21.52 11.90 -5.69
CA GLY A 85 21.69 12.03 -4.26
C GLY A 85 21.18 13.35 -3.69
N GLU A 86 20.40 14.13 -4.44
CA GLU A 86 19.77 15.36 -3.97
C GLU A 86 18.52 15.02 -3.15
N ALA A 87 18.33 15.66 -2.00
CA ALA A 87 17.12 15.49 -1.20
C ALA A 87 15.96 16.21 -1.89
N ILE A 88 14.98 15.43 -2.35
CA ILE A 88 13.79 15.97 -3.03
C ILE A 88 12.63 16.17 -2.07
N VAL A 89 12.56 15.39 -0.99
CA VAL A 89 11.55 15.50 0.06
C VAL A 89 12.17 15.19 1.41
N VAL A 90 11.82 15.95 2.44
CA VAL A 90 12.28 15.75 3.82
C VAL A 90 11.08 15.76 4.76
N ARG A 91 10.97 14.72 5.57
CA ARG A 91 9.89 14.52 6.52
C ARG A 91 10.50 14.31 7.91
N ARG A 92 10.00 15.01 8.91
CA ARG A 92 10.43 14.86 10.31
C ARG A 92 9.27 14.35 11.14
N ALA A 93 9.55 13.47 12.08
CA ALA A 93 8.58 12.98 13.05
C ALA A 93 9.22 13.00 14.43
N ARG A 94 8.53 13.57 15.41
CA ARG A 94 8.90 13.57 16.82
C ARG A 94 7.86 12.77 17.58
N THR A 95 8.30 11.80 18.36
CA THR A 95 7.39 10.97 19.16
C THR A 95 8.05 10.54 20.47
N THR A 96 7.28 9.90 21.35
CA THR A 96 7.79 9.35 22.62
C THR A 96 7.44 7.87 22.71
N VAL A 97 8.39 7.03 23.14
CA VAL A 97 8.20 5.59 23.25
C VAL A 97 8.19 5.19 24.72
N PRO A 98 7.04 4.76 25.28
CA PRO A 98 6.98 4.35 26.67
C PRO A 98 7.90 3.16 26.95
N ARG A 99 8.51 3.16 28.13
CA ARG A 99 9.39 2.05 28.57
C ARG A 99 8.73 0.69 28.40
N GLY A 100 9.47 -0.25 27.83
CA GLY A 100 9.05 -1.64 27.70
C GLY A 100 7.94 -1.85 26.68
N THR A 101 7.70 -0.89 25.79
CA THR A 101 6.72 -1.00 24.72
C THR A 101 7.38 -1.00 23.34
N THR A 102 6.69 -1.64 22.41
CA THR A 102 6.97 -1.54 20.98
C THR A 102 5.94 -0.61 20.36
N ARG A 103 6.40 0.42 19.66
CA ARG A 103 5.54 1.39 18.98
C ARG A 103 5.84 1.44 17.50
N VAL A 104 4.90 1.93 16.70
CA VAL A 104 5.08 2.20 15.27
C VAL A 104 4.73 3.66 14.96
N VAL A 105 5.52 4.27 14.06
CA VAL A 105 5.23 5.57 13.45
C VAL A 105 5.27 5.40 11.93
N HIS A 106 4.21 5.89 11.29
CA HIS A 106 4.12 5.93 9.83
C HIS A 106 4.58 7.30 9.33
N VAL A 107 5.46 7.27 8.34
CA VAL A 107 6.04 8.45 7.71
C VAL A 107 5.74 8.38 6.22
N LEU A 108 4.85 9.25 5.75
CA LEU A 108 4.57 9.40 4.31
C LEU A 108 5.45 10.51 3.73
N LEU A 109 6.17 10.19 2.65
CA LEU A 109 6.88 11.14 1.82
C LEU A 109 5.95 11.61 0.70
N GLU A 110 5.42 12.82 0.86
CA GLU A 110 4.38 13.37 0.00
C GLU A 110 4.94 14.18 -1.18
N GLY A 111 4.38 14.01 -2.37
CA GLY A 111 4.80 14.66 -3.60
C GLY A 111 4.63 16.17 -3.55
N CYS A 112 3.57 16.67 -2.92
CA CYS A 112 3.37 18.12 -2.73
C CYS A 112 4.37 18.76 -1.76
N CYS A 113 5.14 17.95 -1.02
CA CYS A 113 6.24 18.42 -0.18
C CYS A 113 7.60 18.43 -0.90
N THR A 114 7.63 18.09 -2.19
CA THR A 114 8.87 18.14 -2.98
C THR A 114 9.44 19.54 -3.03
N GLY A 115 10.73 19.70 -2.70
CA GLY A 115 11.42 20.99 -2.68
C GLY A 115 10.94 21.95 -1.58
N SER A 116 10.01 21.54 -0.73
CA SER A 116 9.51 22.35 0.38
C SER A 116 10.41 22.19 1.62
N GLY A 117 10.93 23.30 2.13
CA GLY A 117 11.73 23.33 3.35
C GLY A 117 10.95 24.00 4.49
N CYS A 118 10.63 23.24 5.54
CA CYS A 118 10.05 23.79 6.76
C CYS A 118 11.16 24.11 7.79
N THR A 119 11.00 25.21 8.52
CA THR A 119 11.97 25.69 9.51
C THR A 119 11.56 25.32 10.94
N GLY A 120 12.53 25.26 11.86
CA GLY A 120 12.27 24.95 13.27
C GLY A 120 11.77 23.52 13.51
N GLU A 121 10.79 23.39 14.41
CA GLU A 121 10.12 22.13 14.80
C GLU A 121 8.89 21.86 13.92
N SER A 122 8.99 22.17 12.63
CA SER A 122 7.93 21.92 11.65
C SER A 122 8.42 21.09 10.47
N THR A 123 7.48 20.44 9.81
CA THR A 123 7.70 19.53 8.68
C THR A 123 6.53 19.64 7.71
N CYS A 124 6.77 19.33 6.45
CA CYS A 124 5.72 19.44 5.44
C CYS A 124 4.75 18.24 5.55
N ILE A 125 3.45 18.52 5.67
CA ILE A 125 2.32 17.58 5.65
C ILE A 125 1.29 18.15 4.68
N GLY A 126 0.89 17.40 3.65
CA GLY A 126 -0.12 17.85 2.69
C GLY A 126 0.20 19.23 2.07
N GLY A 127 1.49 19.53 1.86
CA GLY A 127 1.95 20.80 1.29
C GLY A 127 2.02 21.97 2.29
N GLN A 128 1.80 21.74 3.59
CA GLN A 128 1.83 22.76 4.63
C GLN A 128 2.89 22.45 5.70
N CYS A 129 3.56 23.48 6.23
CA CYS A 129 4.46 23.30 7.37
C CYS A 129 3.65 23.21 8.67
N LEU A 130 3.54 21.98 9.19
CA LEU A 130 2.85 21.66 10.44
C LEU A 130 3.86 21.19 11.50
N PRO A 131 3.50 21.17 12.79
CA PRO A 131 4.34 20.61 13.85
C PRO A 131 4.79 19.17 13.52
N GLU A 132 6.01 18.81 13.91
CA GLU A 132 6.57 17.48 13.66
C GLU A 132 6.14 16.42 14.69
N ASP A 133 5.35 16.77 15.69
CA ASP A 133 4.82 15.82 16.67
C ASP A 133 3.87 14.83 16.00
N VAL A 134 4.19 13.54 16.12
CA VAL A 134 3.40 12.42 15.59
C VAL A 134 3.11 11.44 16.71
N GLU A 135 1.85 11.02 16.81
CA GLU A 135 1.43 9.99 17.74
C GLU A 135 1.96 8.62 17.28
N SER A 136 2.65 7.91 18.17
CA SER A 136 3.07 6.53 17.92
C SER A 136 1.98 5.55 18.32
N LEU A 137 1.69 4.60 17.46
CA LEU A 137 0.69 3.56 17.71
C LEU A 137 1.32 2.35 18.42
N PRO A 138 0.60 1.62 19.28
CA PRO A 138 1.06 0.33 19.77
C PRO A 138 1.22 -0.63 18.59
N LEU A 139 2.32 -1.37 18.55
CA LEU A 139 2.48 -2.47 17.61
C LEU A 139 2.09 -3.76 18.33
N ASP A 140 0.89 -4.25 18.07
CA ASP A 140 0.43 -5.52 18.64
C ASP A 140 1.21 -6.67 18.01
N ASP A 141 1.59 -7.67 18.81
CA ASP A 141 2.40 -8.80 18.33
C ASP A 141 1.74 -9.56 17.17
N ASP A 142 0.41 -9.54 17.09
CA ASP A 142 -0.39 -10.16 16.03
C ASP A 142 -0.38 -9.37 14.71
N THR A 143 0.15 -8.14 14.70
CA THR A 143 0.19 -7.24 13.52
C THR A 143 1.57 -7.15 12.86
N ARG A 144 2.56 -7.95 13.28
CA ARG A 144 3.88 -7.98 12.63
C ARG A 144 3.74 -8.45 11.17
N GLY A 145 4.20 -7.61 10.25
CA GLY A 145 4.02 -7.73 8.79
C GLY A 145 2.83 -6.93 8.25
N GLY A 146 1.86 -6.58 9.10
CA GLY A 146 0.69 -5.75 8.76
C GLY A 146 0.96 -4.24 8.87
N GLU A 147 2.09 -3.83 9.45
CA GLU A 147 2.47 -2.41 9.56
C GLU A 147 2.71 -1.74 8.20
N LEU A 148 2.83 -2.52 7.13
CA LEU A 148 2.98 -2.01 5.77
C LEU A 148 1.63 -1.55 5.17
N VAL A 149 0.51 -1.89 5.79
CA VAL A 149 -0.82 -1.40 5.40
C VAL A 149 -0.96 0.03 5.94
N LEU A 150 -0.71 1.01 5.07
CA LEU A 150 -0.94 2.41 5.40
C LEU A 150 -2.43 2.62 5.68
N ASP A 151 -2.73 3.20 6.83
CA ASP A 151 -4.08 3.64 7.14
C ASP A 151 -4.49 4.70 6.10
N ALA A 152 -5.56 4.44 5.36
CA ALA A 152 -6.05 5.27 4.24
C ALA A 152 -6.56 6.66 4.69
N SER A 153 -6.38 6.98 5.96
CA SER A 153 -6.85 8.15 6.68
C SER A 153 -6.03 9.43 6.41
N PHE A 154 -4.86 9.34 5.76
CA PHE A 154 -4.07 10.53 5.43
C PHE A 154 -4.60 11.18 4.13
N PRO A 155 -5.05 12.44 4.16
CA PRO A 155 -5.45 13.16 2.95
C PRO A 155 -4.21 13.28 2.04
N SER A 156 -4.21 12.55 0.93
CA SER A 156 -3.14 12.67 -0.06
C SER A 156 -3.26 13.99 -0.80
N CYS A 157 -2.13 14.54 -1.26
CA CYS A 157 -2.08 15.79 -2.02
C CYS A 157 -3.05 15.81 -3.21
N SER A 158 -3.39 14.65 -3.78
CA SER A 158 -4.36 14.49 -4.86
C SER A 158 -5.78 14.94 -4.52
N GLN A 159 -6.14 15.04 -3.23
CA GLN A 159 -7.46 15.52 -2.81
C GLN A 159 -7.57 17.06 -2.79
N LEU A 160 -6.44 17.78 -2.76
CA LEU A 160 -6.44 19.25 -2.67
C LEU A 160 -6.60 19.95 -4.04
N ASP A 161 -6.31 19.27 -5.15
CA ASP A 161 -6.40 19.85 -6.51
C ASP A 161 -7.78 19.69 -7.18
N GLY A 162 -8.71 18.94 -6.60
CA GLY A 162 -10.00 18.62 -7.22
C GLY A 162 -11.06 19.73 -7.20
N GLY A 163 -10.69 20.99 -7.01
CA GLY A 163 -11.61 22.03 -6.51
C GLY A 163 -11.81 23.28 -7.36
N MET A 164 -11.39 23.34 -8.64
CA MET A 164 -11.72 24.47 -9.53
C MET A 164 -11.84 24.04 -11.00
N ASP A 165 -12.96 23.41 -11.36
CA ASP A 165 -13.38 23.29 -12.75
C ASP A 165 -13.67 24.69 -13.32
N MET A 166 -12.76 25.22 -14.13
CA MET A 166 -13.06 26.34 -15.01
C MET A 166 -13.79 25.80 -16.24
N ASP A 167 -15.05 26.23 -16.39
CA ASP A 167 -15.87 26.12 -17.60
C ASP A 167 -15.07 26.54 -18.85
N ALA A 168 -14.53 25.57 -19.59
CA ALA A 168 -13.97 25.79 -20.91
C ALA A 168 -14.84 25.08 -21.95
N SER A 169 -15.85 25.80 -22.41
CA SER A 169 -16.63 25.46 -23.60
C SER A 169 -15.70 25.46 -24.84
N MET A 170 -15.48 24.31 -25.46
CA MET A 170 -14.96 24.22 -26.83
C MET A 170 -15.90 23.39 -27.71
N PRO A 171 -16.31 23.89 -28.89
CA PRO A 171 -17.07 23.12 -29.87
C PRO A 171 -16.11 22.27 -30.72
N ASN A 172 -16.34 20.95 -30.76
CA ASN A 172 -15.64 20.02 -31.63
C ASN A 172 -16.43 19.80 -32.93
N ASP A 173 -15.91 20.32 -34.05
CA ASP A 173 -16.27 19.91 -35.40
C ASP A 173 -15.23 18.89 -35.91
N ALA A 174 -15.62 17.62 -36.02
CA ALA A 174 -14.84 16.62 -36.74
C ALA A 174 -15.76 15.72 -37.58
N ALA A 175 -15.40 15.62 -38.87
CA ALA A 175 -16.09 14.88 -39.93
C ALA A 175 -15.95 13.34 -39.79
N PRO A 176 -16.80 12.53 -40.46
CA PRO A 176 -16.86 11.09 -40.25
C PRO A 176 -15.77 10.33 -41.04
N ILE A 177 -15.14 9.35 -40.39
CA ILE A 177 -14.27 8.35 -41.01
C ILE A 177 -15.04 7.03 -41.04
N ASP A 178 -15.01 6.37 -42.20
CA ASP A 178 -15.68 5.11 -42.53
C ASP A 178 -15.39 3.96 -41.53
N ALA A 179 -16.47 3.31 -41.09
CA ALA A 179 -16.44 2.20 -40.15
C ALA A 179 -16.23 0.85 -40.86
N PRO A 180 -15.34 -0.03 -40.36
CA PRO A 180 -15.34 -1.45 -40.71
C PRO A 180 -16.50 -2.19 -40.04
N THR A 181 -16.98 -3.25 -40.69
CA THR A 181 -18.14 -4.06 -40.30
C THR A 181 -17.92 -4.87 -39.01
N PRO A 182 -19.00 -5.17 -38.23
CA PRO A 182 -18.87 -5.73 -36.88
C PRO A 182 -18.71 -7.25 -36.90
N ILE A 183 -17.65 -7.73 -36.25
CA ILE A 183 -17.53 -9.09 -35.72
C ILE A 183 -18.23 -9.09 -34.34
N ASP A 184 -18.95 -10.18 -34.05
CA ASP A 184 -19.71 -10.53 -32.84
C ASP A 184 -19.10 -10.05 -31.50
N ALA A 185 -19.24 -8.75 -31.21
CA ALA A 185 -18.79 -8.13 -29.98
C ALA A 185 -19.91 -8.24 -28.94
N ARG A 186 -19.73 -9.12 -27.95
CA ARG A 186 -20.47 -9.02 -26.70
C ARG A 186 -20.29 -7.60 -26.16
N PRO A 187 -21.33 -6.94 -25.62
CA PRO A 187 -21.22 -5.57 -25.15
C PRO A 187 -20.22 -5.51 -23.99
N THR A 188 -18.98 -5.12 -24.28
CA THR A 188 -18.02 -4.66 -23.28
C THR A 188 -18.44 -3.24 -22.92
N SER A 189 -19.13 -3.08 -21.80
CA SER A 189 -19.33 -1.74 -21.25
C SER A 189 -18.00 -1.29 -20.65
N THR A 190 -17.28 -0.46 -21.39
CA THR A 190 -16.15 0.28 -20.86
C THR A 190 -16.69 1.27 -19.84
N CYS A 191 -16.09 1.31 -18.64
CA CYS A 191 -16.54 2.12 -17.52
C CYS A 191 -15.73 3.42 -17.43
N PRO A 192 -16.25 4.57 -17.90
CA PRO A 192 -15.50 5.83 -17.88
C PRO A 192 -15.59 6.60 -16.55
N SER A 193 -16.39 6.16 -15.57
CA SER A 193 -16.62 6.91 -14.32
C SER A 193 -16.52 6.05 -13.05
N GLU A 194 -16.43 6.71 -11.89
CA GLU A 194 -16.16 6.15 -10.56
C GLU A 194 -17.14 5.05 -10.08
N THR A 195 -18.33 4.97 -10.67
CA THR A 195 -19.40 4.06 -10.26
C THR A 195 -20.02 3.41 -11.49
N CYS A 196 -19.44 2.27 -11.89
CA CYS A 196 -19.90 1.55 -13.06
C CYS A 196 -20.58 0.25 -12.65
N VAL A 197 -21.88 0.16 -12.93
CA VAL A 197 -22.65 -1.06 -12.73
C VAL A 197 -22.70 -1.80 -14.06
N CYS A 198 -21.92 -2.88 -14.21
CA CYS A 198 -22.03 -3.78 -15.35
C CYS A 198 -22.63 -5.11 -14.96
N ALA A 199 -23.39 -5.70 -15.89
CA ALA A 199 -24.20 -6.88 -15.63
C ALA A 199 -23.42 -8.21 -15.74
N SER A 200 -22.34 -8.28 -16.51
CA SER A 200 -21.62 -9.55 -16.73
C SER A 200 -20.13 -9.42 -17.06
N THR A 201 -19.72 -8.33 -17.71
CA THR A 201 -18.30 -8.07 -17.98
C THR A 201 -18.05 -6.58 -17.79
N CYS A 202 -17.23 -6.25 -16.81
CA CYS A 202 -16.77 -4.90 -16.51
C CYS A 202 -15.32 -4.74 -16.92
N GLN A 203 -15.03 -3.68 -17.67
CA GLN A 203 -13.67 -3.24 -17.91
C GLN A 203 -13.48 -1.86 -17.30
N CYS A 204 -12.71 -1.80 -16.22
CA CYS A 204 -12.33 -0.56 -15.58
C CYS A 204 -11.24 0.12 -16.43
N ALA A 205 -11.44 1.38 -16.77
CA ALA A 205 -10.43 2.14 -17.50
C ALA A 205 -9.14 2.30 -16.69
N ALA A 206 -8.02 2.54 -17.37
CA ALA A 206 -6.78 2.90 -16.69
C ALA A 206 -6.97 4.21 -15.90
N ASP A 207 -6.28 4.32 -14.75
CA ASP A 207 -6.38 5.46 -13.82
C ASP A 207 -7.77 5.73 -13.24
N ALA A 208 -8.75 4.86 -13.49
CA ALA A 208 -10.10 5.02 -12.94
C ALA A 208 -10.22 4.36 -11.56
N THR A 209 -11.15 4.85 -10.74
CA THR A 209 -11.68 4.08 -9.63
C THR A 209 -12.95 3.37 -10.11
N CYS A 210 -13.10 2.08 -9.87
CA CYS A 210 -14.31 1.36 -10.26
C CYS A 210 -14.86 0.59 -9.07
N ALA A 211 -16.11 0.88 -8.73
CA ALA A 211 -16.90 0.04 -7.83
C ALA A 211 -17.80 -0.88 -8.67
N TRP A 212 -17.72 -2.20 -8.45
CA TRP A 212 -18.58 -3.19 -9.11
C TRP A 212 -19.35 -4.03 -8.09
N THR A 213 -20.64 -4.22 -8.37
CA THR A 213 -21.48 -5.18 -7.65
C THR A 213 -22.24 -6.01 -8.67
N GLY A 214 -22.13 -7.32 -8.59
CA GLY A 214 -22.78 -8.22 -9.55
C GLY A 214 -22.90 -9.65 -9.04
N GLU A 215 -23.93 -10.36 -9.46
CA GLU A 215 -24.12 -11.76 -9.05
C GLU A 215 -23.11 -12.70 -9.69
N ARG A 216 -22.73 -12.44 -10.96
CA ARG A 216 -21.75 -13.19 -11.75
C ARG A 216 -21.10 -12.29 -12.79
N GLY A 217 -19.83 -12.53 -13.09
CA GLY A 217 -19.21 -11.87 -14.23
C GLY A 217 -17.69 -11.91 -14.27
N THR A 218 -17.13 -11.08 -15.15
CA THR A 218 -15.70 -10.81 -15.25
C THR A 218 -15.44 -9.35 -14.98
N LEU A 219 -14.54 -9.03 -14.05
CA LEU A 219 -14.01 -7.69 -13.83
C LEU A 219 -12.55 -7.63 -14.27
N GLU A 220 -12.26 -6.79 -15.26
CA GLU A 220 -10.92 -6.48 -15.71
C GLU A 220 -10.54 -5.08 -15.24
N CYS A 221 -9.54 -5.01 -14.36
CA CYS A 221 -9.04 -3.75 -13.82
C CYS A 221 -7.91 -3.21 -14.70
N GLY A 222 -8.15 -2.05 -15.33
CA GLY A 222 -7.16 -1.36 -16.12
C GLY A 222 -5.94 -0.92 -15.31
N GLN A 223 -4.84 -0.63 -15.99
CA GLN A 223 -3.58 -0.26 -15.32
C GLN A 223 -3.76 0.98 -14.43
N ARG A 224 -3.10 0.98 -13.26
CA ARG A 224 -3.17 2.08 -12.27
C ARG A 224 -4.59 2.40 -11.79
N SER A 225 -5.55 1.49 -12.02
CA SER A 225 -6.91 1.66 -11.51
C SER A 225 -7.00 1.26 -10.03
N ARG A 226 -8.07 1.72 -9.39
CA ARG A 226 -8.51 1.22 -8.08
C ARG A 226 -9.83 0.50 -8.25
N CYS A 227 -9.81 -0.82 -8.12
CA CYS A 227 -11.00 -1.66 -8.23
C CYS A 227 -11.51 -2.06 -6.86
N ILE A 228 -12.78 -1.80 -6.61
CA ILE A 228 -13.53 -2.27 -5.45
C ILE A 228 -14.65 -3.15 -5.97
N ALA A 229 -14.72 -4.40 -5.56
CA ALA A 229 -15.78 -5.30 -6.03
C ALA A 229 -16.41 -6.11 -4.90
N ASP A 230 -17.73 -6.24 -4.96
CA ASP A 230 -18.49 -7.22 -4.19
C ASP A 230 -19.31 -8.06 -5.17
N ALA A 231 -18.86 -9.28 -5.42
CA ALA A 231 -19.40 -10.12 -6.46
C ALA A 231 -19.81 -11.49 -5.95
N GLY A 232 -20.89 -12.00 -6.52
CA GLY A 232 -21.39 -13.34 -6.22
C GLY A 232 -20.53 -14.45 -6.83
N ASP A 233 -21.11 -15.64 -6.88
CA ASP A 233 -20.42 -16.86 -7.28
C ASP A 233 -19.97 -16.86 -8.75
N SER A 234 -19.00 -17.70 -9.09
CA SER A 234 -18.55 -17.90 -10.48
C SER A 234 -18.06 -16.61 -11.14
N THR A 235 -17.45 -15.74 -10.34
CA THR A 235 -16.90 -14.47 -10.79
C THR A 235 -15.41 -14.60 -11.06
N SER A 236 -14.92 -13.90 -12.08
CA SER A 236 -13.48 -13.80 -12.38
C SER A 236 -13.01 -12.36 -12.27
N VAL A 237 -11.97 -12.11 -11.47
CA VAL A 237 -11.34 -10.79 -11.36
C VAL A 237 -9.91 -10.86 -11.86
N ARG A 238 -9.53 -9.90 -12.71
CA ARG A 238 -8.15 -9.72 -13.17
C ARG A 238 -7.64 -8.33 -12.79
N CYS A 239 -6.60 -8.31 -11.98
CA CYS A 239 -5.90 -7.12 -11.52
C CYS A 239 -4.51 -7.11 -12.17
N ASP A 240 -4.28 -6.18 -13.10
CA ASP A 240 -3.05 -6.11 -13.89
C ASP A 240 -2.30 -4.83 -13.54
N ARG A 241 -0.96 -4.93 -13.38
CA ARG A 241 0.03 -3.85 -13.32
C ARG A 241 -0.39 -2.60 -12.55
N THR A 242 0.21 -2.44 -11.37
CA THR A 242 0.11 -1.24 -10.52
C THR A 242 -1.33 -0.89 -10.12
N THR A 243 -2.24 -1.84 -10.27
CA THR A 243 -3.64 -1.72 -9.85
C THR A 243 -3.76 -2.05 -8.37
N GLN A 244 -4.65 -1.33 -7.69
CA GLN A 244 -5.08 -1.66 -6.33
C GLN A 244 -6.45 -2.32 -6.39
N CYS A 245 -6.55 -3.57 -5.96
CA CYS A 245 -7.79 -4.34 -5.95
C CYS A 245 -8.19 -4.67 -4.52
N ALA A 246 -9.42 -4.32 -4.14
CA ALA A 246 -10.09 -4.77 -2.92
C ALA A 246 -11.38 -5.47 -3.32
N VAL A 247 -11.39 -6.81 -3.30
CA VAL A 247 -12.49 -7.60 -3.87
C VAL A 247 -12.99 -8.68 -2.93
N THR A 248 -14.31 -8.78 -2.82
CA THR A 248 -15.03 -9.86 -2.15
C THR A 248 -15.76 -10.69 -3.20
N LEU A 249 -15.44 -11.98 -3.28
CA LEU A 249 -15.97 -12.89 -4.29
C LEU A 249 -16.72 -14.05 -3.62
N GLY A 250 -17.84 -14.45 -4.23
CA GLY A 250 -18.60 -15.64 -3.84
C GLY A 250 -17.86 -16.95 -4.15
N ALA A 251 -18.58 -18.06 -4.05
CA ALA A 251 -18.05 -19.39 -4.29
C ALA A 251 -17.65 -19.62 -5.76
N SER A 252 -16.74 -20.57 -5.99
CA SER A 252 -16.28 -20.97 -7.32
C SER A 252 -15.75 -19.79 -8.15
N SER A 253 -15.15 -18.80 -7.50
CA SER A 253 -14.63 -17.60 -8.15
C SER A 253 -13.13 -17.71 -8.39
N SER A 254 -12.60 -16.85 -9.25
CA SER A 254 -11.17 -16.75 -9.49
C SER A 254 -10.67 -15.32 -9.43
N ALA A 255 -9.52 -15.10 -8.80
CA ALA A 255 -8.83 -13.82 -8.77
C ALA A 255 -7.40 -13.99 -9.28
N HIS A 256 -6.98 -13.12 -10.20
CA HIS A 256 -5.64 -13.14 -10.77
C HIS A 256 -4.98 -11.77 -10.60
N CYS A 257 -3.89 -11.74 -9.85
CA CYS A 257 -3.09 -10.56 -9.54
C CYS A 257 -1.71 -10.68 -10.19
N ASP A 258 -1.44 -9.79 -11.15
CA ASP A 258 -0.18 -9.68 -11.87
C ASP A 258 0.39 -8.27 -11.64
N ARG A 259 1.52 -8.17 -10.93
CA ARG A 259 2.17 -6.89 -10.56
C ARG A 259 1.20 -5.90 -9.91
N ALA A 260 0.25 -6.39 -9.12
CA ALA A 260 -0.81 -5.60 -8.49
C ALA A 260 -0.76 -5.74 -6.97
N THR A 261 -1.39 -4.79 -6.27
CA THR A 261 -1.66 -4.90 -4.83
C THR A 261 -3.10 -5.36 -4.67
N CYS A 262 -3.28 -6.52 -4.04
CA CYS A 262 -4.57 -7.20 -3.96
C CYS A 262 -4.93 -7.53 -2.51
N ASP A 263 -6.10 -7.08 -2.10
CA ASP A 263 -6.83 -7.51 -0.91
C ASP A 263 -8.06 -8.30 -1.38
N ILE A 264 -8.05 -9.61 -1.12
CA ILE A 264 -9.00 -10.56 -1.70
C ILE A 264 -9.67 -11.38 -0.61
N ASP A 265 -10.99 -11.29 -0.53
CA ASP A 265 -11.85 -12.22 0.20
C ASP A 265 -12.56 -13.15 -0.81
N VAL A 266 -12.38 -14.46 -0.68
CA VAL A 266 -13.08 -15.46 -1.52
C VAL A 266 -13.89 -16.48 -0.72
N GLY A 267 -15.03 -16.87 -1.31
CA GLY A 267 -15.83 -18.00 -0.85
C GLY A 267 -15.26 -19.37 -1.24
N SER A 268 -16.02 -20.43 -0.91
CA SER A 268 -15.62 -21.83 -1.12
C SER A 268 -15.29 -22.19 -2.57
N SER A 269 -14.40 -23.17 -2.76
CA SER A 269 -13.96 -23.68 -4.07
C SER A 269 -13.38 -22.61 -5.01
N SER A 270 -12.87 -21.51 -4.47
CA SER A 270 -12.28 -20.43 -5.26
C SER A 270 -10.78 -20.62 -5.48
N SER A 271 -10.22 -19.93 -6.47
CA SER A 271 -8.79 -19.93 -6.76
C SER A 271 -8.22 -18.52 -6.83
N VAL A 272 -7.13 -18.27 -6.11
CA VAL A 272 -6.40 -16.99 -6.17
C VAL A 272 -5.01 -17.25 -6.74
N THR A 273 -4.59 -16.45 -7.71
CA THR A 273 -3.26 -16.52 -8.31
C THR A 273 -2.55 -15.18 -8.19
N CYS A 274 -1.39 -15.16 -7.56
CA CYS A 274 -0.56 -13.98 -7.37
C CYS A 274 0.81 -14.23 -8.02
N ILE A 275 1.14 -13.44 -9.03
CA ILE A 275 2.35 -13.60 -9.83
C ILE A 275 3.08 -12.29 -10.06
N ASP A 276 4.30 -12.41 -10.60
CA ASP A 276 5.09 -11.28 -11.11
C ASP A 276 5.14 -10.11 -10.11
N ARG A 277 5.61 -10.37 -8.90
CA ARG A 277 5.78 -9.36 -7.84
C ARG A 277 4.49 -8.73 -7.33
N ALA A 278 3.34 -9.36 -7.54
CA ALA A 278 2.12 -8.98 -6.84
C ALA A 278 2.30 -9.00 -5.32
N ALA A 279 1.61 -8.12 -4.61
CA ALA A 279 1.50 -8.12 -3.16
C ALA A 279 0.05 -8.49 -2.81
N CYS A 280 -0.14 -9.66 -2.21
CA CYS A 280 -1.47 -10.23 -1.96
C CYS A 280 -1.72 -10.46 -0.47
N ASP A 281 -2.84 -9.93 0.02
CA ASP A 281 -3.49 -10.34 1.26
C ASP A 281 -4.77 -11.10 0.90
N ILE A 282 -4.84 -12.37 1.30
CA ILE A 282 -5.85 -13.31 0.84
C ILE A 282 -6.57 -13.89 2.06
N THR A 283 -7.87 -13.64 2.13
CA THR A 283 -8.77 -14.28 3.09
C THR A 283 -9.64 -15.30 2.37
N CYS A 284 -9.53 -16.56 2.79
CA CYS A 284 -10.41 -17.62 2.35
C CYS A 284 -11.38 -17.97 3.46
N ARG A 285 -12.67 -17.70 3.22
CA ARG A 285 -13.76 -17.98 4.17
C ARG A 285 -14.02 -19.48 4.36
N ASP A 286 -13.69 -20.27 3.34
CA ASP A 286 -13.84 -21.72 3.26
C ASP A 286 -12.68 -22.29 2.40
N THR A 287 -12.84 -23.51 1.89
CA THR A 287 -11.95 -24.17 0.94
C THR A 287 -11.56 -23.27 -0.23
N CYS A 288 -10.27 -23.03 -0.42
CA CYS A 288 -9.74 -22.25 -1.54
C CYS A 288 -8.35 -22.76 -1.93
N ASN A 289 -7.97 -22.51 -3.18
CA ASN A 289 -6.61 -22.78 -3.65
C ASN A 289 -5.88 -21.47 -3.93
N VAL A 290 -4.65 -21.35 -3.46
CA VAL A 290 -3.81 -20.18 -3.64
C VAL A 290 -2.52 -20.59 -4.35
N ASP A 291 -2.19 -19.92 -5.45
CA ASP A 291 -0.94 -20.09 -6.20
C ASP A 291 -0.16 -18.76 -6.22
N CYS A 292 0.92 -18.72 -5.44
CA CYS A 292 1.77 -17.55 -5.27
C CYS A 292 3.16 -17.84 -5.86
N ARG A 293 3.38 -17.39 -7.10
CA ARG A 293 4.63 -17.65 -7.85
C ARG A 293 5.30 -16.36 -8.26
N GLY A 294 6.43 -16.06 -7.63
CA GLY A 294 7.18 -14.83 -7.90
C GLY A 294 6.48 -13.57 -7.38
N ALA A 295 5.45 -13.70 -6.53
CA ALA A 295 4.85 -12.60 -5.79
C ALA A 295 5.88 -11.98 -4.83
N THR A 296 5.74 -10.69 -4.53
CA THR A 296 6.59 -9.99 -3.56
C THR A 296 6.19 -10.38 -2.14
N SER A 297 4.89 -10.47 -1.90
CA SER A 297 4.29 -10.97 -0.67
C SER A 297 2.99 -11.70 -0.99
N CYS A 298 2.73 -12.79 -0.28
CA CYS A 298 1.49 -13.53 -0.38
C CYS A 298 1.13 -14.03 1.03
N TRP A 299 0.22 -13.32 1.66
CA TRP A 299 -0.30 -13.65 2.99
C TRP A 299 -1.65 -14.34 2.83
N LEU A 300 -1.80 -15.51 3.46
CA LEU A 300 -3.01 -16.32 3.40
C LEU A 300 -3.61 -16.47 4.80
N ARG A 301 -4.91 -16.17 4.91
CA ARG A 301 -5.75 -16.44 6.08
C ARG A 301 -6.86 -17.41 5.71
N CYS A 302 -6.91 -18.56 6.38
CA CYS A 302 -7.96 -19.57 6.23
C CYS A 302 -8.94 -19.46 7.42
N GLU A 303 -10.07 -18.76 7.26
CA GLU A 303 -10.98 -18.45 8.38
C GLU A 303 -11.52 -19.71 9.07
N ALA A 304 -11.96 -20.71 8.29
CA ALA A 304 -12.52 -21.95 8.82
C ALA A 304 -11.58 -22.71 9.76
N SER A 305 -10.27 -22.56 9.58
CA SER A 305 -9.24 -23.21 10.41
C SER A 305 -8.53 -22.26 11.39
N GLY A 306 -8.74 -20.95 11.25
CA GLY A 306 -7.99 -19.90 11.97
C GLY A 306 -6.50 -19.84 11.61
N ARG A 307 -6.06 -20.53 10.54
CA ARG A 307 -4.65 -20.56 10.12
C ARG A 307 -4.30 -19.28 9.35
N SER A 308 -3.14 -18.70 9.65
CA SER A 308 -2.56 -17.58 8.91
C SER A 308 -1.09 -17.86 8.63
N GLU A 309 -0.64 -17.70 7.38
CA GLU A 309 0.74 -17.95 6.99
C GLU A 309 1.15 -17.15 5.75
N MET A 310 2.47 -16.97 5.58
CA MET A 310 3.05 -16.49 4.32
C MET A 310 3.27 -17.67 3.38
N VAL A 311 2.85 -17.55 2.13
CA VAL A 311 2.88 -18.63 1.13
C VAL A 311 3.89 -18.30 0.03
N ASP A 312 4.76 -19.28 -0.27
CA ASP A 312 5.61 -19.30 -1.47
C ASP A 312 5.34 -20.61 -2.23
N GLY A 313 4.76 -20.51 -3.43
CA GLY A 313 4.21 -21.62 -4.19
C GLY A 313 2.71 -21.82 -3.98
N THR A 314 2.26 -23.06 -3.84
CA THR A 314 0.84 -23.40 -3.75
C THR A 314 0.42 -23.73 -2.32
N ALA A 315 -0.72 -23.20 -1.88
CA ALA A 315 -1.37 -23.53 -0.62
C ALA A 315 -2.87 -23.79 -0.82
N GLN A 316 -3.46 -24.51 0.12
CA GLN A 316 -4.90 -24.79 0.13
C GLN A 316 -5.46 -24.58 1.53
N CYS A 317 -6.57 -23.87 1.64
CA CYS A 317 -7.36 -23.83 2.88
C CYS A 317 -8.29 -25.04 2.93
N PRO A 318 -8.34 -25.76 4.07
CA PRO A 318 -9.21 -26.92 4.25
C PRO A 318 -10.68 -26.52 4.48
#